data_AF-A0A7S3LQ21-F1
#
_entry.id   AF-A0A7S3LQ21-F1
#
_cell.length_a   1.000
_cell.length_b   1.000
_cell.length_c   1.000
_cell.angle_alpha   90.00
_cell.angle_beta   90.00
_cell.angle_gamma   90.00
#
_symmetry.space_group_name_H-M   'P 1'
#
loop_
_entity.id
_entity.type
_entity.pdbx_description
1 polymer ?
#
loop_
_entity_poly.entity_id
_entity_poly.type
_entity_poly.pdbx_seq_one_letter_code
_entity_poly.pdbx_strand_id
1 'polypeptide(L)'
;DYLAPQDVDLCVIYGGERVMMTKDEKKSFYKLDTPSIRVLGFQNKSFMKDWYNVRASYFAFPDDTQIRGSIKCFSALIIAMKDKNSILLASLTAQANSQPQIVAMLPQLEVKEENGGVLIPAGMHVITLPFCDDIRDINVNLKPDETDVNIEECIKIAEEVIERLNIDESIGEFNPLEYSNPAISKHYANIEAIGLEEEQVDWDDQDDDDFLPEQEMEDAFSAELTAFSDCFGGTDEILGISSTTSKRKISGNGKDGIKIRKLKPSLDDIPNFAKDGTLNKFTVVQLKEYCKNNDLDTSGKKSDLIEVITSHLCT
;
A
#
# COMPACT_ATOMS: atom_id res chain seq x y z
N ASP A 1 9.12 -37.88 -28.01
CA ASP A 1 10.10 -38.04 -26.93
C ASP A 1 9.57 -37.46 -25.65
N TYR A 2 9.42 -38.31 -24.63
CA TYR A 2 9.02 -37.92 -23.29
C TYR A 2 10.28 -37.76 -22.44
N LEU A 3 10.48 -36.59 -21.85
CA LEU A 3 11.55 -36.37 -20.88
C LEU A 3 11.04 -36.76 -19.49
N ALA A 4 11.70 -37.72 -18.87
CA ALA A 4 11.42 -38.07 -17.49
C ALA A 4 11.97 -36.97 -16.55
N PRO A 5 11.44 -36.85 -15.32
CA PRO A 5 11.96 -35.91 -14.34
C PRO A 5 13.44 -36.08 -14.00
N GLN A 6 14.01 -37.26 -14.29
CA GLN A 6 15.43 -37.62 -14.10
C GLN A 6 16.32 -37.14 -15.26
N ASP A 7 15.73 -36.83 -16.41
CA ASP A 7 16.43 -36.35 -17.61
C ASP A 7 16.58 -34.82 -17.61
N VAL A 8 16.13 -34.14 -16.54
CA VAL A 8 16.03 -32.68 -16.46
C VAL A 8 16.64 -32.16 -15.16
N ASP A 9 17.76 -31.46 -15.30
CA ASP A 9 18.40 -30.69 -14.22
C ASP A 9 18.05 -29.21 -14.26
N LEU A 10 18.24 -28.53 -13.13
CA LEU A 10 18.07 -27.09 -13.00
C LEU A 10 19.42 -26.39 -13.26
N CYS A 11 19.38 -25.28 -13.98
CA CYS A 11 20.56 -24.44 -14.23
C CYS A 11 20.26 -23.01 -13.81
N VAL A 12 21.18 -22.39 -13.06
CA VAL A 12 21.17 -20.94 -12.78
C VAL A 12 22.44 -20.34 -13.36
N ILE A 13 22.31 -19.24 -14.09
CA ILE A 13 23.45 -18.51 -14.67
C ILE A 13 23.80 -17.36 -13.73
N TYR A 14 25.04 -17.33 -13.25
CA TYR A 14 25.53 -16.28 -12.36
C TYR A 14 26.95 -15.88 -12.78
N GLY A 15 27.18 -14.58 -13.01
CA GLY A 15 28.50 -14.09 -13.44
C GLY A 15 29.03 -14.65 -14.78
N GLY A 16 28.15 -15.20 -15.62
CA GLY A 16 28.54 -15.88 -16.87
C GLY A 16 28.85 -17.37 -16.70
N GLU A 17 28.84 -17.89 -15.48
CA GLU A 17 29.02 -19.32 -15.19
C GLU A 17 27.66 -20.02 -15.01
N ARG A 18 27.61 -21.30 -15.39
CA ARG A 18 26.42 -22.14 -15.26
C ARG A 18 26.55 -23.00 -14.02
N VAL A 19 25.66 -22.80 -13.05
CA VAL A 19 25.55 -23.62 -11.85
C VAL A 19 24.41 -24.62 -12.06
N MET A 20 24.76 -25.89 -12.24
CA MET A 20 23.82 -27.00 -12.38
C MET A 20 23.45 -27.55 -11.01
N MET A 21 22.18 -27.86 -10.81
CA MET A 21 21.65 -28.43 -9.56
C MET A 21 20.54 -29.42 -9.88
N THR A 22 20.48 -30.50 -9.12
CA THR A 22 19.33 -31.42 -9.17
C THR A 22 18.13 -30.82 -8.44
N LYS A 23 16.92 -31.34 -8.69
CA LYS A 23 15.72 -30.94 -7.96
C LYS A 23 15.80 -31.23 -6.46
N ASP A 24 16.50 -32.29 -6.08
CA ASP A 24 16.64 -32.70 -4.68
C ASP A 24 17.68 -31.86 -3.95
N GLU A 25 18.79 -31.49 -4.60
CA GLU A 25 19.71 -30.48 -4.09
C GLU A 25 19.01 -29.15 -3.87
N LYS A 26 18.20 -28.70 -4.83
CA LYS A 26 17.42 -27.46 -4.67
C LYS A 26 16.51 -27.51 -3.43
N LYS A 27 15.82 -28.63 -3.19
CA LYS A 27 14.98 -28.81 -2.00
C LYS A 27 15.79 -28.81 -0.71
N SER A 28 17.01 -29.37 -0.75
CA SER A 28 17.89 -29.46 0.42
C SER A 28 18.30 -28.08 0.96
N PHE A 29 18.44 -27.06 0.11
CA PHE A 29 18.76 -25.69 0.56
C PHE A 29 17.70 -25.10 1.48
N TYR A 30 16.44 -25.48 1.31
CA TYR A 30 15.34 -24.97 2.12
C TYR A 30 15.08 -25.78 3.39
N LYS A 31 15.70 -26.96 3.53
CA LYS A 31 15.48 -27.87 4.66
C LYS A 31 16.30 -27.45 5.87
N LEU A 32 15.76 -26.51 6.64
CA LEU A 32 16.40 -26.01 7.87
C LEU A 32 15.84 -26.67 9.15
N ASP A 33 14.54 -26.96 9.17
CA ASP A 33 13.88 -27.56 10.33
C ASP A 33 12.80 -28.56 9.89
N THR A 34 12.34 -29.39 10.83
CA THR A 34 11.15 -30.23 10.62
C THR A 34 9.87 -29.41 10.73
N PRO A 35 8.79 -29.80 10.03
CA PRO A 35 7.50 -29.11 10.13
C PRO A 35 7.03 -29.01 11.58
N SER A 36 6.98 -27.79 12.11
CA SER A 36 6.68 -27.55 13.52
C SER A 36 6.43 -26.06 13.79
N ILE A 37 5.80 -25.78 14.94
CA ILE A 37 5.76 -24.46 15.56
C ILE A 37 6.67 -24.52 16.78
N ARG A 38 7.81 -23.84 16.71
CA ARG A 38 8.78 -23.78 17.81
C ARG A 38 8.62 -22.47 18.55
N VAL A 39 8.23 -22.52 19.82
CA VAL A 39 8.13 -21.34 20.68
C VAL A 39 9.51 -20.74 20.90
N LEU A 40 9.66 -19.46 20.62
CA LEU A 40 10.88 -18.68 20.85
C LEU A 40 10.79 -17.89 22.17
N GLY A 41 9.60 -17.39 22.51
CA GLY A 41 9.38 -16.65 23.74
C GLY A 41 8.05 -15.91 23.75
N PHE A 42 7.88 -15.03 24.74
CA PHE A 42 6.71 -14.18 24.90
C PHE A 42 7.12 -12.72 24.85
N GLN A 43 6.26 -11.86 24.32
CA GLN A 43 6.47 -10.42 24.22
C GLN A 43 5.18 -9.67 24.57
N ASN A 44 5.27 -8.39 24.95
CA ASN A 44 4.08 -7.56 25.16
C ASN A 44 3.31 -7.34 23.84
N LYS A 45 1.98 -7.26 23.90
CA LYS A 45 1.14 -6.96 22.73
C LYS A 45 1.52 -5.64 22.02
N SER A 46 2.02 -4.65 22.75
CA SER A 46 2.46 -3.35 22.19
C SER A 46 3.64 -3.45 21.21
N PHE A 47 4.35 -4.59 21.19
CA PHE A 47 5.39 -4.84 20.19
C PHE A 47 4.82 -5.05 18.78
N MET A 48 3.59 -5.54 18.69
CA MET A 48 2.92 -5.82 17.42
C MET A 48 2.40 -4.51 16.82
N LYS A 49 2.75 -4.25 15.55
CA LYS A 49 2.24 -3.10 14.79
C LYS A 49 1.40 -3.61 13.62
N ASP A 50 0.35 -2.89 13.26
CA ASP A 50 -0.64 -3.38 12.29
C ASP A 50 -0.03 -3.67 10.91
N TRP A 51 1.03 -2.95 10.53
CA TRP A 51 1.76 -3.14 9.28
C TRP A 51 2.84 -4.24 9.29
N TYR A 52 2.99 -4.98 10.39
CA TYR A 52 3.89 -6.13 10.45
C TYR A 52 3.29 -7.40 9.84
N ASN A 53 2.08 -7.35 9.28
CA ASN A 53 1.52 -8.51 8.61
C ASN A 53 1.93 -8.58 7.14
N VAL A 54 2.65 -9.63 6.76
CA VAL A 54 3.14 -9.81 5.38
C VAL A 54 2.15 -10.58 4.50
N ARG A 55 1.25 -11.36 5.09
CA ARG A 55 0.32 -12.25 4.35
C ARG A 55 -0.93 -12.55 5.17
N ALA A 56 -1.88 -13.28 4.58
CA ALA A 56 -3.02 -13.80 5.36
C ALA A 56 -2.53 -14.62 6.56
N SER A 57 -3.06 -14.31 7.74
CA SER A 57 -2.73 -14.99 8.99
C SER A 57 -3.36 -16.38 9.03
N TYR A 58 -2.72 -17.32 9.72
CA TYR A 58 -3.35 -18.61 10.03
C TYR A 58 -4.10 -18.54 11.37
N PHE A 59 -4.98 -19.50 11.62
CA PHE A 59 -5.60 -19.68 12.92
C PHE A 59 -5.19 -21.03 13.52
N ALA A 60 -4.51 -20.99 14.67
CA ALA A 60 -4.08 -22.17 15.38
C ALA A 60 -5.17 -22.62 16.38
N PHE A 61 -5.55 -23.89 16.27
CA PHE A 61 -6.51 -24.55 17.12
C PHE A 61 -5.93 -25.88 17.64
N PRO A 62 -6.16 -26.27 18.91
CA PRO A 62 -5.56 -27.46 19.47
C PRO A 62 -6.25 -28.74 18.97
N ASP A 63 -5.46 -29.80 18.81
CA ASP A 63 -5.95 -31.14 18.48
C ASP A 63 -5.47 -32.14 19.56
N ASP A 64 -6.41 -32.82 20.22
CA ASP A 64 -6.11 -33.81 21.26
C ASP A 64 -5.96 -35.24 20.71
N THR A 65 -6.17 -35.45 19.40
CA THR A 65 -6.12 -36.80 18.81
C THR A 65 -4.71 -37.40 18.83
N GLN A 66 -3.69 -36.57 18.56
CA GLN A 66 -2.30 -37.02 18.54
C GLN A 66 -1.65 -36.97 19.92
N ILE A 67 -1.93 -35.92 20.70
CA ILE A 67 -1.33 -35.69 22.01
C ILE A 67 -2.45 -35.32 22.99
N ARG A 68 -2.77 -36.25 23.88
CA ARG A 68 -3.81 -36.06 24.89
C ARG A 68 -3.43 -34.97 25.90
N GLY A 69 -4.36 -34.06 26.18
CA GLY A 69 -4.16 -32.92 27.09
C GLY A 69 -3.70 -31.63 26.41
N SER A 70 -3.51 -31.64 25.09
CA SER A 70 -3.18 -30.47 24.28
C SER A 70 -4.23 -29.39 24.39
N ILE A 71 -5.52 -29.74 24.35
CA ILE A 71 -6.61 -28.75 24.48
C ILE A 71 -6.50 -28.01 25.82
N LYS A 72 -6.32 -28.74 26.92
CA LYS A 72 -6.20 -28.14 28.26
C LYS A 72 -4.99 -27.23 28.38
N CYS A 73 -3.84 -27.67 27.87
CA CYS A 73 -2.60 -26.88 27.89
C CYS A 73 -2.76 -25.60 27.04
N PHE A 74 -3.33 -25.73 25.85
CA PHE A 74 -3.53 -24.63 24.92
C PHE A 74 -4.55 -23.60 25.44
N SER A 75 -5.67 -24.04 26.03
CA SER A 75 -6.63 -23.13 26.68
C SER A 75 -6.00 -22.38 27.85
N ALA A 76 -5.23 -23.06 28.71
CA ALA A 76 -4.53 -22.41 29.81
C ALA A 76 -3.50 -21.38 29.30
N LEU A 77 -2.82 -21.69 28.20
CA LEU A 77 -1.87 -20.78 27.55
C LEU A 77 -2.55 -19.52 27.04
N ILE A 78 -3.68 -19.64 26.31
CA ILE A 78 -4.44 -18.48 25.79
C ILE A 78 -4.89 -17.57 26.94
N ILE A 79 -5.47 -18.14 27.99
CA ILE A 79 -5.95 -17.38 29.16
C ILE A 79 -4.77 -16.63 29.81
N ALA A 80 -3.66 -17.32 30.09
CA ALA A 80 -2.49 -16.71 30.70
C ALA A 80 -1.87 -15.60 29.82
N MET A 81 -1.85 -15.78 28.50
CA MET A 81 -1.34 -14.78 27.57
C MET A 81 -2.24 -13.54 27.52
N LYS A 82 -3.57 -13.73 27.55
CA LYS A 82 -4.56 -12.64 27.58
C LYS A 82 -4.43 -11.84 28.87
N ASP A 83 -4.35 -12.50 30.02
CA ASP A 83 -4.22 -11.86 31.34
C ASP A 83 -2.94 -11.00 31.43
N LYS A 84 -1.86 -11.45 30.80
CA LYS A 84 -0.57 -10.75 30.78
C LYS A 84 -0.42 -9.75 29.63
N ASN A 85 -1.45 -9.55 28.82
CA ASN A 85 -1.42 -8.75 27.58
C ASN A 85 -0.18 -9.07 26.72
N SER A 86 0.06 -10.35 26.49
CA SER A 86 1.26 -10.88 25.84
C SER A 86 0.94 -11.68 24.58
N ILE A 87 1.90 -11.67 23.65
CA ILE A 87 1.92 -12.46 22.42
C ILE A 87 3.04 -13.50 22.51
N LEU A 88 2.91 -14.58 21.75
CA LEU A 88 3.91 -15.64 21.67
C LEU A 88 4.67 -15.50 20.36
N LEU A 89 5.99 -15.43 20.43
CA LEU A 89 6.87 -15.46 19.26
C LEU A 89 7.26 -16.89 18.98
N ALA A 90 7.11 -17.33 17.73
CA ALA A 90 7.46 -18.67 17.29
C ALA A 90 8.17 -18.68 15.94
N SER A 91 8.91 -19.75 15.68
CA SER A 91 9.38 -20.13 14.36
C SER A 91 8.40 -21.16 13.80
N LEU A 92 7.73 -20.82 12.70
CA LEU A 92 6.82 -21.68 11.96
C LEU A 92 7.54 -22.28 10.75
N THR A 93 7.63 -23.60 10.72
CA THR A 93 8.03 -24.37 9.54
C THR A 93 6.81 -25.15 9.08
N ALA A 94 6.12 -24.69 8.03
CA ALA A 94 4.87 -25.29 7.59
C ALA A 94 5.09 -26.63 6.85
N GLN A 95 6.19 -26.74 6.09
CA GLN A 95 6.49 -27.91 5.25
C GLN A 95 7.97 -28.32 5.37
N ALA A 96 8.27 -29.58 5.06
CA ALA A 96 9.61 -30.13 5.31
C ALA A 96 10.72 -29.49 4.45
N ASN A 97 10.35 -28.87 3.33
CA ASN A 97 11.27 -28.19 2.42
C ASN A 97 10.94 -26.70 2.30
N SER A 98 10.40 -26.09 3.37
CA SER A 98 10.14 -24.66 3.45
C SER A 98 11.07 -23.99 4.45
N GLN A 99 11.47 -22.75 4.15
CA GLN A 99 12.22 -21.93 5.09
C GLN A 99 11.35 -21.60 6.32
N PRO A 100 11.91 -21.66 7.55
CA PRO A 100 11.21 -21.23 8.76
C PRO A 100 10.86 -19.74 8.69
N GLN A 101 9.67 -19.40 9.16
CA GLN A 101 9.20 -18.02 9.24
C GLN A 101 9.01 -17.63 10.70
N ILE A 102 9.36 -16.38 11.03
CA ILE A 102 9.05 -15.85 12.35
C ILE A 102 7.58 -15.42 12.36
N VAL A 103 6.84 -15.91 13.36
CA VAL A 103 5.42 -15.61 13.53
C VAL A 103 5.13 -15.08 14.93
N ALA A 104 4.18 -14.16 15.01
CA ALA A 104 3.57 -13.73 16.26
C ALA A 104 2.20 -14.42 16.41
N MET A 105 2.03 -15.14 17.51
CA MET A 105 0.78 -15.79 17.88
C MET A 105 0.01 -14.90 18.86
N LEU A 106 -1.12 -14.37 18.41
CA LEU A 106 -2.01 -13.48 19.17
C LEU A 106 -3.19 -14.28 19.75
N PRO A 107 -3.42 -14.27 21.08
CA PRO A 107 -4.46 -15.07 21.71
C PRO A 107 -5.86 -14.48 21.48
N GLN A 108 -6.81 -15.33 21.12
CA GLN A 108 -8.23 -15.03 20.97
C GLN A 108 -9.05 -15.91 21.93
N LEU A 109 -9.89 -15.26 22.75
CA LEU A 109 -10.84 -15.94 23.61
C LEU A 109 -12.14 -16.22 22.84
N GLU A 110 -12.85 -17.24 23.29
CA GLU A 110 -14.16 -17.59 22.74
C GLU A 110 -15.19 -16.50 23.06
N VAL A 111 -15.97 -16.10 22.07
CA VAL A 111 -17.17 -15.27 22.26
C VAL A 111 -18.36 -16.10 21.82
N LYS A 112 -19.35 -16.23 22.70
CA LYS A 112 -20.57 -16.99 22.47
C LYS A 112 -21.73 -16.03 22.23
N GLU A 113 -22.63 -16.44 21.35
CA GLU A 113 -23.92 -15.79 21.15
C GLU A 113 -24.90 -16.14 22.28
N GLU A 114 -25.98 -15.37 22.41
CA GLU A 114 -27.04 -15.58 23.41
C GLU A 114 -27.74 -16.95 23.26
N ASN A 115 -27.80 -17.48 22.04
CA ASN A 115 -28.38 -18.79 21.72
C ASN A 115 -27.44 -19.98 22.06
N GLY A 116 -26.23 -19.71 22.57
CA GLY A 116 -25.22 -20.72 22.88
C GLY A 116 -24.33 -21.15 21.72
N GLY A 117 -24.50 -20.55 20.53
CA GLY A 117 -23.58 -20.69 19.40
C GLY A 117 -22.24 -20.00 19.66
N VAL A 118 -21.19 -20.44 18.95
CA VAL A 118 -19.86 -19.84 19.03
C VAL A 118 -19.74 -18.80 17.92
N LEU A 119 -19.74 -17.52 18.28
CA LEU A 119 -19.51 -16.41 17.35
C LEU A 119 -18.05 -16.35 16.95
N ILE A 120 -17.16 -16.38 17.95
CA ILE A 120 -15.72 -16.30 17.78
C ILE A 120 -15.07 -17.51 18.46
N PRO A 121 -14.32 -18.36 17.75
CA PRO A 121 -13.67 -19.51 18.35
C PRO A 121 -12.47 -19.11 19.21
N ALA A 122 -12.21 -19.85 20.29
CA ALA A 122 -10.96 -19.74 21.04
C ALA A 122 -9.78 -20.28 20.23
N GLY A 123 -8.68 -19.53 20.17
CA GLY A 123 -7.51 -19.93 19.40
C GLY A 123 -6.38 -18.90 19.43
N MET A 124 -5.44 -19.03 18.49
CA MET A 124 -4.40 -18.02 18.28
C MET A 124 -4.29 -17.65 16.81
N HIS A 125 -4.30 -16.35 16.50
CA HIS A 125 -3.93 -15.85 15.19
C HIS A 125 -2.43 -15.94 15.01
N VAL A 126 -1.98 -16.60 13.95
CA VAL A 126 -0.57 -16.78 13.60
C VAL A 126 -0.22 -15.77 12.51
N ILE A 127 0.29 -14.62 12.94
CA ILE A 127 0.65 -13.49 12.09
C ILE A 127 2.09 -13.68 11.64
N THR A 128 2.34 -13.64 10.33
CA THR A 128 3.71 -13.78 9.79
C THR A 128 4.41 -12.43 9.85
N LEU A 129 5.54 -12.38 10.58
CA LEU A 129 6.33 -11.16 10.72
C LEU A 129 7.29 -10.98 9.54
N PRO A 130 7.56 -9.74 9.10
CA PRO A 130 8.52 -9.45 8.06
C PRO A 130 9.95 -9.74 8.53
N PHE A 131 10.76 -10.25 7.61
CA PHE A 131 12.21 -10.15 7.73
C PHE A 131 12.67 -8.76 7.32
N CYS A 132 13.95 -8.45 7.58
CA CYS A 132 14.54 -7.17 7.15
C CYS A 132 14.39 -6.93 5.64
N ASP A 133 14.48 -7.99 4.83
CA ASP A 133 14.35 -7.89 3.37
C ASP A 133 12.93 -7.52 2.89
N ASP A 134 11.91 -7.76 3.72
CA ASP A 134 10.51 -7.43 3.41
C ASP A 134 10.20 -5.94 3.69
N ILE A 135 11.00 -5.28 4.53
CA ILE A 135 10.81 -3.88 4.89
C ILE A 135 11.40 -2.99 3.80
N ARG A 136 10.59 -2.07 3.28
CA ARG A 136 11.01 -1.10 2.25
C ARG A 136 11.18 0.28 2.87
N ASP A 137 12.36 0.86 2.71
CA ASP A 137 12.62 2.24 3.10
C ASP A 137 11.86 3.20 2.17
N ILE A 138 11.04 4.06 2.75
CA ILE A 138 10.32 5.09 2.01
C ILE A 138 11.10 6.39 2.14
N ASN A 139 11.81 6.78 1.08
CA ASN A 139 12.52 8.05 1.01
C ASN A 139 11.55 9.19 0.65
N VAL A 140 10.66 9.55 1.57
CA VAL A 140 9.82 10.75 1.41
C VAL A 140 10.50 11.93 2.08
N ASN A 141 10.79 12.99 1.32
CA ASN A 141 11.08 14.30 1.90
C ASN A 141 9.76 14.87 2.44
N LEU A 142 9.37 14.45 3.65
CA LEU A 142 8.21 15.00 4.38
C LEU A 142 8.52 16.37 4.98
N LYS A 143 9.39 17.17 4.36
CA LYS A 143 9.47 18.57 4.78
C LYS A 143 8.09 19.14 4.47
N PRO A 144 7.35 19.64 5.48
CA PRO A 144 6.13 20.35 5.21
C PRO A 144 6.54 21.46 4.24
N ASP A 145 5.95 21.48 3.05
CA ASP A 145 5.97 22.71 2.29
C ASP A 145 5.40 23.77 3.25
N GLU A 146 6.04 24.94 3.33
CA GLU A 146 5.55 26.07 4.10
C GLU A 146 4.28 26.59 3.40
N THR A 147 3.20 25.81 3.47
CA THR A 147 1.89 26.18 2.96
C THR A 147 1.22 27.04 4.03
N ASP A 148 0.75 28.22 3.64
CA ASP A 148 -0.03 29.16 4.47
C ASP A 148 -1.43 28.63 4.86
N VAL A 149 -1.60 27.30 4.93
CA VAL A 149 -2.87 26.65 5.21
C VAL A 149 -3.11 26.59 6.71
N ASN A 150 -4.32 26.96 7.14
CA ASN A 150 -4.74 26.83 8.53
C ASN A 150 -5.05 25.36 8.84
N ILE A 151 -4.00 24.61 9.23
CA ILE A 151 -4.09 23.17 9.49
C ILE A 151 -5.17 22.84 10.54
N GLU A 152 -5.33 23.65 11.59
CA GLU A 152 -6.32 23.40 12.64
C GLU A 152 -7.76 23.50 12.13
N GLU A 153 -8.02 24.37 11.17
CA GLU A 153 -9.33 24.52 10.54
C GLU A 153 -9.60 23.36 9.58
N CYS A 154 -8.61 22.96 8.78
CA CYS A 154 -8.77 21.81 7.89
C CYS A 154 -8.96 20.50 8.66
N ILE A 155 -8.32 20.34 9.83
CA ILE A 155 -8.56 19.17 10.71
C ILE A 155 -10.00 19.14 11.18
N LYS A 156 -10.58 20.28 11.62
CA LYS A 156 -11.99 20.33 12.05
C LYS A 156 -12.96 20.00 10.92
N ILE A 157 -12.73 20.54 9.72
CA ILE A 157 -13.55 20.22 8.55
C ILE A 157 -13.43 18.72 8.21
N ALA A 158 -12.22 18.14 8.32
CA ALA A 158 -12.04 16.70 8.13
C ALA A 158 -12.78 15.86 9.19
N GLU A 159 -12.75 16.28 10.45
CA GLU A 159 -13.52 15.64 11.54
C GLU A 159 -15.02 15.67 11.23
N GLU A 160 -15.57 16.80 10.79
CA GLU A 160 -16.97 16.92 10.39
C GLU A 160 -17.34 15.99 9.22
N VAL A 161 -16.48 15.87 8.20
CA VAL A 161 -16.67 14.93 7.08
C VAL A 161 -16.70 13.49 7.60
N ILE A 162 -15.74 13.10 8.45
CA ILE A 162 -15.65 11.74 9.00
C ILE A 162 -16.84 11.42 9.89
N GLU A 163 -17.27 12.36 10.73
CA GLU A 163 -18.47 12.18 11.56
C GLU A 163 -19.70 11.96 10.69
N ARG A 164 -19.88 12.74 9.63
CA ARG A 164 -21.03 12.59 8.74
C ARG A 164 -21.03 11.26 7.97
N LEU A 165 -19.86 10.78 7.55
CA LEU A 165 -19.70 9.47 6.94
C LEU A 165 -20.00 8.32 7.91
N ASN A 166 -19.75 8.51 9.21
CA ASN A 166 -20.03 7.51 10.26
C ASN A 166 -21.46 7.59 10.84
N ILE A 167 -22.24 8.62 10.51
CA ILE A 167 -23.59 8.85 11.07
C ILE A 167 -24.66 8.00 10.39
N ASP A 168 -24.37 7.40 9.22
CA ASP A 168 -25.35 6.51 8.61
C ASP A 168 -25.44 5.22 9.43
N GLU A 169 -26.41 5.15 10.35
CA GLU A 169 -26.70 3.98 11.19
C GLU A 169 -26.97 2.70 10.36
N SER A 170 -27.16 2.83 9.04
CA SER A 170 -27.22 1.72 8.09
C SER A 170 -25.85 1.08 7.80
N ILE A 171 -24.78 1.86 7.87
CA ILE A 171 -23.39 1.40 7.81
C ILE A 171 -23.02 0.96 9.23
N GLY A 172 -23.35 -0.28 9.57
CA GLY A 172 -22.96 -0.89 10.84
C GLY A 172 -21.44 -0.93 11.06
N GLU A 173 -20.99 -1.64 12.09
CA GLU A 173 -19.56 -1.93 12.23
C GLU A 173 -19.04 -2.60 10.95
N PHE A 174 -17.97 -2.07 10.35
CA PHE A 174 -17.41 -2.64 9.12
C PHE A 174 -17.19 -4.15 9.26
N ASN A 175 -17.93 -4.91 8.45
CA ASN A 175 -17.86 -6.36 8.43
C ASN A 175 -17.41 -6.83 7.05
N PRO A 176 -16.18 -7.37 6.91
CA PRO A 176 -15.67 -7.80 5.61
C PRO A 176 -16.44 -9.00 5.01
N LEU A 177 -17.33 -9.64 5.78
CA LEU A 177 -18.16 -10.75 5.30
C LEU A 177 -19.43 -10.30 4.57
N GLU A 178 -19.82 -9.03 4.68
CA GLU A 178 -20.99 -8.48 4.01
C GLU A 178 -20.71 -8.17 2.53
N TYR A 179 -19.44 -7.95 2.19
CA TYR A 179 -19.02 -7.58 0.83
C TYR A 179 -18.63 -8.82 0.02
N SER A 180 -19.28 -9.01 -1.12
CA SER A 180 -18.99 -10.12 -2.03
C SER A 180 -18.00 -9.73 -3.11
N ASN A 181 -17.11 -10.64 -3.53
CA ASN A 181 -16.18 -10.34 -4.62
C ASN A 181 -16.94 -10.21 -5.96
N PRO A 182 -17.02 -9.02 -6.59
CA PRO A 182 -17.86 -8.77 -7.75
C PRO A 182 -17.46 -9.62 -8.95
N ALA A 183 -16.14 -9.84 -9.14
CA ALA A 183 -15.65 -10.66 -10.23
C ALA A 183 -16.08 -12.13 -10.09
N ILE A 184 -16.18 -12.64 -8.86
CA ILE A 184 -16.64 -14.00 -8.58
C ILE A 184 -18.15 -14.09 -8.70
N SER A 185 -18.89 -13.13 -8.12
CA SER A 185 -20.35 -13.07 -8.21
C SER A 185 -20.81 -12.99 -9.67
N LYS A 186 -20.25 -12.08 -10.45
CA LYS A 186 -20.47 -11.97 -11.90
C LYS A 186 -20.12 -13.26 -12.64
N HIS A 187 -19.01 -13.92 -12.28
CA HIS A 187 -18.63 -15.19 -12.91
C HIS A 187 -19.68 -16.28 -12.69
N TYR A 188 -20.23 -16.40 -11.48
CA TYR A 188 -21.28 -17.37 -11.19
C TYR A 188 -22.63 -16.99 -11.84
N ALA A 189 -22.99 -15.70 -11.87
CA ALA A 189 -24.17 -15.23 -12.60
C ALA A 189 -24.09 -15.60 -14.09
N ASN A 190 -22.91 -15.49 -14.71
CA ASN A 190 -22.70 -15.97 -16.08
C ASN A 190 -22.88 -17.49 -16.23
N ILE A 191 -22.35 -18.28 -15.29
CA ILE A 191 -22.50 -19.75 -15.32
C ILE A 191 -23.96 -20.14 -15.16
N GLU A 192 -24.69 -19.47 -14.27
CA GLU A 192 -26.11 -19.68 -14.03
C GLU A 192 -26.94 -19.36 -15.27
N ALA A 193 -26.72 -18.20 -15.90
CA ALA A 193 -27.39 -17.83 -17.14
C ALA A 193 -27.15 -18.86 -18.26
N ILE A 194 -25.91 -19.34 -18.42
CA ILE A 194 -25.58 -20.42 -19.37
C ILE A 194 -26.31 -21.72 -19.01
N GLY A 195 -26.38 -22.06 -17.72
CA GLY A 195 -27.03 -23.27 -17.23
C GLY A 195 -28.56 -23.25 -17.38
N LEU A 196 -29.16 -22.06 -17.31
CA LEU A 196 -30.60 -21.82 -17.48
C LEU A 196 -31.00 -21.48 -18.93
N GLU A 197 -30.04 -21.42 -19.85
CA GLU A 197 -30.22 -21.00 -21.25
C GLU A 197 -30.81 -19.58 -21.39
N GLU A 198 -30.43 -18.67 -20.49
CA GLU A 198 -30.84 -17.26 -20.50
C GLU A 198 -29.99 -16.45 -21.49
N GLU A 199 -30.62 -15.49 -22.18
CA GLU A 199 -29.97 -14.65 -23.19
C GLU A 199 -29.16 -13.50 -22.57
N GLN A 200 -29.57 -13.06 -21.38
CA GLN A 200 -28.94 -11.99 -20.62
C GLN A 200 -28.58 -12.50 -19.24
N VAL A 201 -27.47 -12.00 -18.72
CA VAL A 201 -26.98 -12.31 -17.39
C VAL A 201 -27.65 -11.35 -16.42
N ASP A 202 -28.21 -11.86 -15.34
CA ASP A 202 -28.75 -11.07 -14.23
C ASP A 202 -27.58 -10.52 -13.39
N TRP A 203 -26.96 -9.45 -13.89
CA TRP A 203 -25.87 -8.74 -13.23
C TRP A 203 -25.72 -7.32 -13.78
N ASP A 204 -25.79 -6.31 -12.92
CA ASP A 204 -25.45 -4.92 -13.19
C ASP A 204 -24.23 -4.49 -12.38
N ASP A 205 -23.21 -3.96 -13.05
CA ASP A 205 -21.98 -3.50 -12.39
C ASP A 205 -22.24 -2.28 -11.47
N GLN A 206 -23.34 -1.53 -11.64
CA GLN A 206 -23.66 -0.38 -10.78
C GLN A 206 -24.43 -0.77 -9.52
N ASP A 207 -25.29 -1.78 -9.62
CA ASP A 207 -26.21 -2.15 -8.53
C ASP A 207 -25.69 -3.37 -7.73
N ASP A 208 -24.93 -4.28 -8.35
CA ASP A 208 -24.47 -5.53 -7.72
C ASP A 208 -23.01 -5.50 -7.24
N ASP A 209 -22.26 -4.42 -7.51
CA ASP A 209 -20.89 -4.24 -7.03
C ASP A 209 -20.85 -3.51 -5.68
N ASP A 210 -20.80 -4.29 -4.59
CA ASP A 210 -20.72 -3.78 -3.20
C ASP A 210 -19.49 -2.88 -2.91
N PHE A 211 -18.50 -2.80 -3.82
CA PHE A 211 -17.31 -1.96 -3.65
C PHE A 211 -17.41 -0.60 -4.31
N LEU A 212 -18.48 -0.32 -5.06
CA LEU A 212 -18.75 1.01 -5.58
C LEU A 212 -19.39 1.88 -4.49
N PRO A 213 -18.95 3.15 -4.34
CA PRO A 213 -19.66 4.09 -3.46
C PRO A 213 -21.09 4.31 -3.93
N GLU A 214 -22.03 4.35 -2.99
CA GLU A 214 -23.41 4.68 -3.27
C GLU A 214 -23.52 6.13 -3.77
N GLN A 215 -24.14 6.33 -4.95
CA GLN A 215 -24.27 7.66 -5.56
C GLN A 215 -25.09 8.63 -4.70
N GLU A 216 -26.10 8.12 -3.98
CA GLU A 216 -26.93 8.94 -3.08
C GLU A 216 -26.10 9.53 -1.93
N MET A 217 -25.10 8.77 -1.46
CA MET A 217 -24.15 9.22 -0.45
C MET A 217 -23.24 10.32 -1.01
N GLU A 218 -22.71 10.16 -2.22
CA GLU A 218 -21.87 11.20 -2.86
C GLU A 218 -22.59 12.56 -2.96
N ASP A 219 -23.87 12.55 -3.36
CA ASP A 219 -24.68 13.77 -3.46
C ASP A 219 -24.92 14.40 -2.08
N ALA A 220 -25.13 13.57 -1.05
CA ALA A 220 -25.40 14.00 0.32
C ALA A 220 -24.19 14.67 1.02
N PHE A 221 -22.96 14.29 0.68
CA PHE A 221 -21.71 14.82 1.27
C PHE A 221 -21.02 15.88 0.39
N SER A 222 -21.59 16.20 -0.76
CA SER A 222 -20.98 17.10 -1.76
C SER A 222 -20.60 18.48 -1.18
N ALA A 223 -21.37 19.02 -0.24
CA ALA A 223 -21.10 20.32 0.38
C ALA A 223 -19.89 20.27 1.32
N GLU A 224 -19.81 19.27 2.19
CA GLU A 224 -18.73 19.07 3.15
C GLU A 224 -17.41 18.70 2.44
N LEU A 225 -17.47 17.89 1.37
CA LEU A 225 -16.32 17.58 0.53
C LEU A 225 -15.78 18.82 -0.20
N THR A 226 -16.69 19.71 -0.65
CA THR A 226 -16.30 20.99 -1.26
C THR A 226 -15.63 21.89 -0.23
N ALA A 227 -16.19 22.01 0.98
CA ALA A 227 -15.60 22.79 2.06
C ALA A 227 -14.21 22.28 2.46
N PHE A 228 -14.02 20.96 2.50
CA PHE A 228 -12.71 20.36 2.74
C PHE A 228 -11.72 20.68 1.63
N SER A 229 -12.15 20.57 0.36
CA SER A 229 -11.32 20.94 -0.78
C SER A 229 -10.92 22.41 -0.78
N ASP A 230 -11.82 23.31 -0.39
CA ASP A 230 -11.58 24.75 -0.35
C ASP A 230 -10.51 25.12 0.69
N CYS A 231 -10.38 24.34 1.77
CA CYS A 231 -9.32 24.52 2.77
C CYS A 231 -7.90 24.38 2.18
N PHE A 232 -7.77 23.69 1.04
CA PHE A 232 -6.51 23.46 0.33
C PHE A 232 -6.42 24.22 -1.01
N GLY A 233 -7.19 25.30 -1.17
CA GLY A 233 -7.20 26.12 -2.39
C GLY A 233 -8.23 25.72 -3.45
N GLY A 234 -9.11 24.76 -3.13
CA GLY A 234 -10.16 24.30 -4.02
C GLY A 234 -9.67 23.30 -5.07
N THR A 235 -10.61 22.59 -5.70
CA THR A 235 -10.33 21.50 -6.64
C THR A 235 -9.50 21.94 -7.85
N ASP A 236 -9.71 23.17 -8.33
CA ASP A 236 -8.99 23.73 -9.47
C ASP A 236 -7.49 23.93 -9.18
N GLU A 237 -7.13 24.34 -7.97
CA GLU A 237 -5.73 24.54 -7.57
C GLU A 237 -5.03 23.20 -7.28
N ILE A 238 -5.72 22.27 -6.60
CA ILE A 238 -5.24 20.92 -6.29
C ILE A 238 -4.99 20.09 -7.55
N LEU A 239 -5.91 20.15 -8.52
CA LEU A 239 -5.77 19.43 -9.79
C LEU A 239 -4.87 20.16 -10.81
N GLY A 240 -4.36 21.35 -10.46
CA GLY A 240 -3.56 22.18 -11.36
C GLY A 240 -4.33 22.65 -12.60
N ILE A 241 -5.67 22.67 -12.53
CA ILE A 241 -6.54 23.15 -13.59
C ILE A 241 -6.55 24.67 -13.50
N SER A 242 -5.65 25.30 -14.25
CA SER A 242 -5.69 26.73 -14.53
C SER A 242 -6.99 27.06 -15.30
N SER A 243 -8.09 27.29 -14.60
CA SER A 243 -9.35 27.77 -15.17
C SER A 243 -9.20 29.25 -15.56
N THR A 244 -8.50 29.51 -16.67
CA THR A 244 -8.61 30.81 -17.35
C THR A 244 -9.94 30.88 -18.09
N THR A 245 -11.05 30.92 -17.36
CA THR A 245 -12.40 31.10 -17.89
C THR A 245 -12.71 32.59 -18.00
N SER A 246 -11.90 33.31 -18.77
CA SER A 246 -12.39 34.53 -19.41
C SER A 246 -13.25 34.08 -20.60
N LYS A 247 -14.57 34.13 -20.41
CA LYS A 247 -15.61 33.86 -21.43
C LYS A 247 -15.15 34.32 -22.82
N ARG A 248 -14.73 33.39 -23.67
CA ARG A 248 -14.70 33.59 -25.13
C ARG A 248 -15.55 32.53 -25.80
N LYS A 249 -16.46 33.05 -26.63
CA LYS A 249 -17.43 32.32 -27.45
C LYS A 249 -16.77 31.16 -28.20
N ILE A 250 -17.44 30.02 -28.13
CA ILE A 250 -17.19 28.82 -28.94
C ILE A 250 -17.27 29.16 -30.43
N SER A 251 -16.25 28.76 -31.18
CA SER A 251 -16.38 28.21 -32.53
C SER A 251 -15.07 27.56 -32.93
N GLY A 252 -15.11 26.27 -33.30
CA GLY A 252 -14.05 25.64 -34.09
C GLY A 252 -13.44 24.38 -33.50
N ASN A 253 -14.06 23.26 -33.86
CA ASN A 253 -13.56 21.88 -33.90
C ASN A 253 -12.02 21.69 -33.88
N GLY A 254 -11.49 20.92 -32.92
CA GLY A 254 -10.07 20.49 -32.93
C GLY A 254 -9.67 19.70 -31.68
N LYS A 255 -9.17 18.49 -31.88
CA LYS A 255 -8.63 17.55 -30.87
C LYS A 255 -7.62 18.23 -29.94
N ASP A 256 -7.86 18.23 -28.63
CA ASP A 256 -6.86 18.64 -27.64
C ASP A 256 -6.46 17.47 -26.73
N GLY A 257 -5.27 16.95 -27.02
CA GLY A 257 -4.51 16.17 -26.06
C GLY A 257 -3.93 17.09 -24.97
N ILE A 258 -4.00 16.62 -23.74
CA ILE A 258 -3.47 17.26 -22.53
C ILE A 258 -1.99 17.64 -22.74
N LYS A 259 -1.69 18.95 -22.75
CA LYS A 259 -0.31 19.46 -22.69
C LYS A 259 0.04 19.78 -21.25
N ILE A 260 0.70 18.84 -20.58
CA ILE A 260 1.34 19.04 -19.28
C ILE A 260 2.35 20.20 -19.40
N ARG A 261 2.12 21.29 -18.65
CA ARG A 261 3.09 22.38 -18.51
C ARG A 261 4.26 21.88 -17.66
N LYS A 262 5.44 21.74 -18.26
CA LYS A 262 6.69 21.56 -17.51
C LYS A 262 6.90 22.78 -16.60
N LEU A 263 7.03 22.54 -15.29
CA LEU A 263 7.41 23.55 -14.29
C LEU A 263 8.67 24.29 -14.76
N LYS A 264 8.65 25.62 -14.68
CA LYS A 264 9.82 26.44 -14.98
C LYS A 264 10.80 26.36 -13.80
N PRO A 265 12.09 26.08 -14.03
CA PRO A 265 13.06 25.94 -12.95
C PRO A 265 13.31 27.28 -12.23
N SER A 266 13.45 27.21 -10.91
CA SER A 266 13.67 28.34 -9.99
C SER A 266 15.14 28.80 -10.01
N LEU A 267 15.43 30.03 -9.59
CA LEU A 267 16.81 30.56 -9.48
C LEU A 267 17.66 29.76 -8.49
N ASP A 268 17.05 29.18 -7.45
CA ASP A 268 17.74 28.40 -6.42
C ASP A 268 18.24 27.03 -6.91
N ASP A 269 17.73 26.57 -8.06
CA ASP A 269 18.10 25.28 -8.64
C ASP A 269 19.40 25.33 -9.45
N ILE A 270 19.91 26.54 -9.76
CA ILE A 270 21.08 26.74 -10.63
C ILE A 270 22.31 25.92 -10.18
N PRO A 271 22.64 25.77 -8.89
CA PRO A 271 23.75 24.93 -8.44
C PRO A 271 23.61 23.45 -8.79
N ASN A 272 22.39 22.92 -8.77
CA ASN A 272 22.11 21.51 -9.06
C ASN A 272 22.17 21.26 -10.58
N PHE A 273 21.58 22.15 -11.37
CA PHE A 273 21.63 22.07 -12.83
C PHE A 273 23.04 22.31 -13.40
N ALA A 274 23.91 23.02 -12.67
CA ALA A 274 25.32 23.16 -12.99
C ALA A 274 26.09 21.83 -12.85
N LYS A 275 25.86 21.08 -11.76
CA LYS A 275 26.45 19.75 -11.55
C LYS A 275 26.01 18.73 -12.61
N ASP A 276 24.76 18.86 -13.06
CA ASP A 276 24.18 17.98 -14.10
C ASP A 276 24.52 18.43 -15.53
N GLY A 277 25.22 19.56 -15.72
CA GLY A 277 25.59 20.09 -17.03
C GLY A 277 24.40 20.56 -17.89
N THR A 278 23.24 20.85 -17.28
CA THR A 278 21.99 21.19 -17.98
C THR A 278 21.52 22.63 -17.79
N LEU A 279 22.45 23.57 -17.54
CA LEU A 279 22.20 25.01 -17.41
C LEU A 279 21.57 25.67 -18.67
N ASN A 280 21.60 24.99 -19.82
CA ASN A 280 20.95 25.44 -21.05
C ASN A 280 19.42 25.61 -20.94
N LYS A 281 18.79 25.03 -19.91
CA LYS A 281 17.34 25.13 -19.66
C LYS A 281 16.91 26.49 -19.07
N PHE A 282 17.82 27.27 -18.50
CA PHE A 282 17.51 28.59 -17.93
C PHE A 282 17.46 29.67 -19.01
N THR A 283 16.69 30.72 -18.76
CA THR A 283 16.67 31.91 -19.61
C THR A 283 17.88 32.81 -19.33
N VAL A 284 18.30 33.63 -20.29
CA VAL A 284 19.41 34.58 -20.11
C VAL A 284 19.15 35.57 -18.97
N VAL A 285 17.88 35.89 -18.71
CA VAL A 285 17.47 36.77 -17.61
C VAL A 285 17.78 36.12 -16.26
N GLN A 286 17.40 34.86 -16.08
CA GLN A 286 17.66 34.11 -14.85
C GLN A 286 19.16 33.89 -14.59
N LEU A 287 19.94 33.61 -15.63
CA LEU A 287 21.40 33.45 -15.51
C LEU A 287 22.08 34.77 -15.11
N LYS A 288 21.62 35.92 -15.64
CA LYS A 288 22.14 37.24 -15.25
C LYS A 288 21.76 37.64 -13.83
N GLU A 289 20.55 37.29 -13.40
CA GLU A 289 20.07 37.55 -12.04
C GLU A 289 20.88 36.76 -11.00
N TYR A 290 21.16 35.49 -11.27
CA TYR A 290 22.07 34.69 -10.44
C TYR A 290 23.51 35.23 -10.42
N CYS A 291 24.04 35.65 -11.58
CA CYS A 291 25.37 36.28 -11.62
C CYS A 291 25.42 37.57 -10.81
N LYS A 292 24.36 38.39 -10.85
CA LYS A 292 24.27 39.63 -10.08
C LYS A 292 24.20 39.39 -8.58
N ASN A 293 23.55 38.31 -8.14
CA ASN A 293 23.45 37.95 -6.73
C ASN A 293 24.74 37.34 -6.15
N ASN A 294 25.62 36.81 -7.01
CA ASN A 294 26.90 36.20 -6.61
C ASN A 294 28.12 37.05 -7.04
N ASP A 295 27.91 38.34 -7.37
CA ASP A 295 28.95 39.28 -7.80
C ASP A 295 29.82 38.78 -8.98
N LEU A 296 29.20 38.07 -9.92
CA LEU A 296 29.84 37.54 -11.14
C LEU A 296 29.60 38.45 -12.36
N ASP A 297 30.52 38.38 -13.33
CA ASP A 297 30.43 39.16 -14.58
C ASP A 297 29.16 38.79 -15.39
N THR A 298 28.32 39.79 -15.67
CA THR A 298 27.03 39.65 -16.38
C THR A 298 27.13 39.92 -17.90
N SER A 299 28.33 40.14 -18.40
CA SER A 299 28.61 40.51 -19.79
C SER A 299 28.88 39.27 -20.63
N GLY A 300 28.06 39.02 -21.64
CA GLY A 300 28.27 37.92 -22.58
C GLY A 300 27.00 37.34 -23.19
N LYS A 301 27.19 36.36 -24.08
CA LYS A 301 26.13 35.50 -24.60
C LYS A 301 25.77 34.44 -23.55
N LYS A 302 24.70 33.69 -23.80
CA LYS A 302 24.22 32.64 -22.89
C LYS A 302 25.29 31.59 -22.56
N SER A 303 26.14 31.24 -23.52
CA SER A 303 27.27 30.32 -23.34
C SER A 303 28.25 30.83 -22.28
N ASP A 304 28.58 32.12 -22.36
CA ASP A 304 29.63 32.74 -21.54
C ASP A 304 29.16 32.82 -20.08
N LEU A 305 27.88 33.13 -19.85
CA LEU A 305 27.26 33.11 -18.51
C LEU A 305 27.24 31.70 -17.90
N ILE A 306 27.03 30.65 -18.72
CA ILE A 306 27.04 29.27 -18.25
C ILE A 306 28.45 28.85 -17.81
N GLU A 307 29.48 29.24 -18.56
CA GLU A 307 30.88 28.95 -18.22
C GLU A 307 31.32 29.66 -16.93
N VAL A 308 30.92 30.93 -16.75
CA VAL A 308 31.21 31.70 -15.53
C VAL A 308 30.55 31.06 -14.30
N ILE A 309 29.26 30.68 -14.41
CA ILE A 309 28.52 30.04 -13.31
C ILE A 309 29.11 28.65 -12.98
N THR A 310 29.47 27.87 -14.00
CA THR A 310 30.07 26.54 -13.82
C THR A 310 31.44 26.65 -13.15
N SER A 311 32.25 27.63 -13.54
CA SER A 311 33.56 27.89 -12.92
C SER A 311 33.44 28.31 -11.46
N HIS A 312 32.48 29.19 -11.13
CA HIS A 312 32.22 29.62 -9.76
C HIS A 312 31.81 28.45 -8.85
N LEU A 313 31.00 27.51 -9.34
CA LEU A 313 30.48 26.39 -8.55
C LEU A 313 31.41 25.17 -8.49
N CYS A 314 32.44 25.10 -9.34
CA CYS A 314 33.48 24.07 -9.31
C CYS A 314 34.70 24.45 -8.46
N THR A 315 34.72 25.67 -7.90
CA THR A 315 35.77 26.13 -6.97
C THR A 315 35.34 25.86 -5.53
#